data_AF-A0A3D2E244-F1
#
_entry.id   AF-A0A3D2E244-F1
#
_cell.length_a   1.000
_cell.length_b   1.000
_cell.length_c   1.000
_cell.angle_alpha   90.00
_cell.angle_beta   90.00
_cell.angle_gamma   90.00
#
_symmetry.space_group_name_H-M   'P 1'
#
loop_
_entity.id
_entity.type
_entity.pdbx_description
1 polymer ?
#
loop_
_entity_poly.entity_id
_entity_poly.type
_entity_poly.pdbx_seq_one_letter_code
_entity_poly.pdbx_strand_id
1 'polypeptide(L)'
;MQNKIEKKYYVWIWLGLIFATFVRNIYPIYLDIESMLAEASRLSTLSGVFSIIFSYGLVPAVVTFLLALILYYIVARRHANYVSRNDFCYWTMIFTAAPRLVVGIIESFAILNANVYIVTSTVLDTLLLPASYLVMFLWIFAKKYKLNPVEKRNSFAILATIYMVFYGIGVLGENLAIVSIGADKELASEIADTLAQLGYIAGEITTPIQTVSSAIAICVFLAYLVAVIVLSILFRKQADEFRDTDTREQYFEKHPGDNGYDRRDDVSDTFDEFERRHVHKKDDSDDDSDDDSHTSGGGNVFDEFDI
;
A
#
# COMPACT_ATOMS: atom_id res chain seq x y z
N MET A 1 25.28 -4.59 7.23
CA MET A 1 23.93 -4.57 6.59
C MET A 1 23.48 -5.99 6.23
N GLN A 2 22.87 -6.74 7.16
CA GLN A 2 22.65 -8.19 6.96
C GLN A 2 21.25 -8.58 6.40
N ASN A 3 20.36 -7.63 6.09
CA ASN A 3 18.96 -7.95 5.76
C ASN A 3 18.36 -7.26 4.51
N LYS A 4 19.18 -6.54 3.72
CA LYS A 4 18.70 -5.80 2.53
C LYS A 4 18.38 -6.74 1.37
N ILE A 5 17.43 -6.35 0.50
CA ILE A 5 17.19 -7.07 -0.75
C ILE A 5 18.37 -6.78 -1.69
N GLU A 6 18.97 -7.83 -2.25
CA GLU A 6 20.05 -7.66 -3.22
C GLU A 6 19.54 -6.99 -4.49
N LYS A 7 20.31 -6.03 -5.02
CA LYS A 7 19.94 -5.23 -6.21
C LYS A 7 19.60 -6.08 -7.43
N LYS A 8 20.19 -7.27 -7.57
CA LYS A 8 19.91 -8.22 -8.66
C LYS A 8 18.44 -8.65 -8.73
N TYR A 9 17.70 -8.57 -7.61
CA TYR A 9 16.29 -8.92 -7.55
C TYR A 9 15.33 -7.77 -7.88
N TYR A 10 15.79 -6.53 -7.96
CA TYR A 10 14.90 -5.37 -8.15
C TYR A 10 14.13 -5.46 -9.47
N VAL A 11 14.81 -5.80 -10.57
CA VAL A 11 14.18 -5.98 -11.88
C VAL A 11 13.15 -7.11 -11.84
N TRP A 12 13.46 -8.21 -11.16
CA TRP A 12 12.53 -9.34 -11.04
C TRP A 12 11.30 -9.01 -10.21
N ILE A 13 11.40 -8.14 -9.21
CA ILE A 13 10.24 -7.68 -8.42
C ILE A 13 9.32 -6.80 -9.28
N TRP A 14 9.90 -5.91 -10.10
CA TRP A 14 9.13 -5.14 -11.08
C TRP A 14 8.41 -6.04 -12.08
N LEU A 15 9.15 -6.95 -12.72
CA LEU A 15 8.57 -7.90 -13.68
C LEU A 15 7.51 -8.79 -13.04
N GLY A 16 7.74 -9.25 -11.81
CA GLY A 16 6.78 -10.07 -11.06
C GLY A 16 5.48 -9.33 -10.77
N LEU A 17 5.54 -8.05 -10.38
CA LEU A 17 4.35 -7.23 -10.16
C LEU A 17 3.61 -6.91 -11.46
N ILE A 18 4.35 -6.60 -12.54
CA ILE A 18 3.77 -6.37 -13.87
C ILE A 18 3.06 -7.64 -14.34
N PHE A 19 3.70 -8.80 -14.20
CA PHE A 19 3.08 -10.08 -14.54
C PHE A 19 1.82 -10.36 -13.70
N ALA A 20 1.90 -10.18 -12.38
CA ALA A 20 0.75 -10.38 -11.49
C ALA A 20 -0.42 -9.43 -11.80
N THR A 21 -0.14 -8.19 -12.23
CA THR A 21 -1.16 -7.21 -12.62
C THR A 21 -1.82 -7.58 -13.95
N PHE A 22 -1.07 -8.12 -14.93
CA PHE A 22 -1.68 -8.71 -16.12
C PHE A 22 -2.58 -9.89 -15.80
N VAL A 23 -2.10 -10.83 -14.99
CA VAL A 23 -2.89 -12.02 -14.59
C VAL A 23 -4.15 -11.60 -13.85
N ARG A 24 -4.06 -10.59 -12.96
CA ARG A 24 -5.21 -10.01 -12.26
C ARG A 24 -6.26 -9.41 -13.19
N ASN A 25 -5.89 -8.98 -14.38
CA ASN A 25 -6.77 -8.31 -15.34
C ASN A 25 -7.05 -9.17 -16.58
N ILE A 26 -6.82 -10.48 -16.52
CA ILE A 26 -6.96 -11.36 -17.70
C ILE A 26 -8.37 -11.32 -18.31
N TYR A 27 -9.40 -11.21 -17.47
CA TYR A 27 -10.79 -11.14 -17.92
C TYR A 27 -11.16 -9.78 -18.58
N PRO A 28 -10.85 -8.62 -17.97
CA PRO A 28 -10.96 -7.32 -18.66
C PRO A 28 -10.18 -7.26 -19.98
N ILE A 29 -8.94 -7.78 -19.99
CA ILE A 29 -8.11 -7.82 -21.21
C ILE A 29 -8.78 -8.66 -22.29
N TYR A 30 -9.39 -9.78 -21.92
CA TYR A 30 -10.15 -10.62 -22.86
C TYR A 30 -11.31 -9.83 -23.49
N LEU A 31 -12.11 -9.12 -22.68
CA LEU A 31 -13.23 -8.30 -23.17
C LEU A 31 -12.75 -7.16 -24.09
N ASP A 32 -11.65 -6.48 -23.73
CA ASP A 32 -11.06 -5.44 -24.56
C ASP A 32 -10.59 -6.00 -25.92
N ILE A 33 -9.93 -7.16 -25.93
CA ILE A 33 -9.50 -7.82 -27.17
C ILE A 33 -10.69 -8.22 -28.04
N GLU A 34 -11.76 -8.77 -27.46
CA GLU A 34 -12.98 -9.09 -28.22
C GLU A 34 -13.59 -7.83 -28.86
N SER A 35 -13.65 -6.73 -28.13
CA SER A 35 -14.15 -5.46 -28.66
C SER A 35 -13.27 -4.91 -29.78
N MET A 36 -11.94 -5.02 -29.66
CA MET A 36 -10.98 -4.57 -30.67
C MET A 36 -11.03 -5.41 -31.95
N LEU A 37 -11.31 -6.72 -31.86
CA LEU A 37 -11.47 -7.58 -33.02
C LEU A 37 -12.73 -7.24 -33.84
N ALA A 38 -13.73 -6.62 -33.21
CA ALA A 38 -14.91 -6.11 -33.90
C ALA A 38 -14.62 -4.81 -34.70
N GLU A 39 -13.58 -4.05 -34.35
CA GLU A 39 -13.17 -2.83 -35.04
C GLU A 39 -12.03 -3.10 -36.06
N ALA A 40 -12.38 -3.20 -37.34
CA ALA A 40 -11.53 -3.70 -38.43
C ALA A 40 -10.31 -2.84 -38.87
N SER A 41 -9.75 -1.97 -38.01
CA SER A 41 -8.59 -1.13 -38.36
C SER A 41 -7.29 -1.63 -37.70
N ARG A 42 -6.24 -1.88 -38.49
CA ARG A 42 -4.93 -2.33 -37.97
C ARG A 42 -4.29 -1.32 -37.00
N LEU A 43 -4.62 -0.04 -37.13
CA LEU A 43 -4.05 1.03 -36.32
C LEU A 43 -4.72 1.12 -34.94
N SER A 44 -6.03 0.84 -34.86
CA SER A 44 -6.76 0.70 -33.59
C SER A 44 -6.31 -0.54 -32.83
N THR A 45 -6.03 -1.66 -33.51
CA THR A 45 -5.45 -2.84 -32.85
C THR A 45 -4.08 -2.55 -32.24
N LEU A 46 -3.19 -1.83 -32.93
CA LEU A 46 -1.85 -1.53 -32.42
C LEU A 46 -1.91 -0.57 -31.22
N SER A 47 -2.74 0.48 -31.29
CA SER A 47 -3.00 1.39 -30.18
C SER A 47 -3.59 0.65 -28.98
N GLY A 48 -4.52 -0.26 -29.24
CA GLY A 48 -5.17 -1.09 -28.23
C GLY A 48 -4.19 -2.00 -27.47
N VAL A 49 -3.27 -2.65 -28.18
CA VAL A 49 -2.22 -3.47 -27.54
C VAL A 49 -1.33 -2.63 -26.62
N PHE A 50 -0.92 -1.43 -27.04
CA PHE A 50 -0.15 -0.55 -26.16
C PHE A 50 -0.98 -0.11 -24.95
N SER A 51 -2.23 0.29 -25.16
CA SER A 51 -3.14 0.66 -24.07
C SER A 51 -3.27 -0.46 -23.03
N ILE A 52 -3.42 -1.71 -23.48
CA ILE A 52 -3.50 -2.89 -22.60
C ILE A 52 -2.20 -3.05 -21.79
N ILE A 53 -1.04 -2.96 -22.45
CA ILE A 53 0.26 -3.13 -21.78
C ILE A 53 0.48 -2.08 -20.69
N PHE A 54 0.17 -0.83 -20.99
CA PHE A 54 0.35 0.27 -20.04
C PHE A 54 -0.70 0.25 -18.94
N SER A 55 -1.98 0.14 -19.28
CA SER A 55 -3.10 0.28 -18.34
C SER A 55 -3.20 -0.89 -17.36
N TYR A 56 -2.92 -2.12 -17.81
CA TYR A 56 -3.07 -3.31 -16.97
C TYR A 56 -1.77 -3.84 -16.37
N GLY A 57 -0.61 -3.37 -16.84
CA GLY A 57 0.69 -3.84 -16.36
C GLY A 57 1.55 -2.72 -15.76
N LEU A 58 2.02 -1.82 -16.61
CA LEU A 58 3.06 -0.84 -16.22
C LEU A 58 2.54 0.22 -15.24
N VAL A 59 1.41 0.87 -15.56
CA VAL A 59 0.86 1.96 -14.74
C VAL A 59 0.51 1.46 -13.34
N PRO A 60 -0.21 0.34 -13.15
CA PRO A 60 -0.47 -0.19 -11.81
C PRO A 60 0.80 -0.50 -11.00
N ALA A 61 1.85 -1.00 -11.65
CA ALA A 61 3.13 -1.27 -10.98
C ALA A 61 3.81 0.03 -10.52
N VAL A 62 3.86 1.05 -11.38
CA VAL A 62 4.42 2.37 -11.07
C VAL A 62 3.64 3.04 -9.94
N VAL A 63 2.31 3.04 -10.02
CA VAL A 63 1.44 3.59 -8.97
C VAL A 63 1.67 2.87 -7.65
N THR A 64 1.79 1.54 -7.66
CA THR A 64 2.08 0.75 -6.44
C THR A 64 3.40 1.18 -5.81
N PHE A 65 4.45 1.38 -6.62
CA PHE A 65 5.75 1.85 -6.12
C PHE A 65 5.67 3.28 -5.57
N LEU A 66 5.00 4.20 -6.27
CA LEU A 66 4.82 5.59 -5.82
C LEU A 66 4.03 5.68 -4.52
N LEU A 67 2.95 4.93 -4.38
CA LEU A 67 2.17 4.86 -3.14
C LEU A 67 2.98 4.27 -1.98
N ALA A 68 3.77 3.22 -2.24
CA ALA A 68 4.67 2.67 -1.24
C ALA A 68 5.75 3.68 -0.80
N LEU A 69 6.24 4.49 -1.75
CA LEU A 69 7.21 5.54 -1.48
C LEU A 69 6.59 6.68 -0.64
N ILE A 70 5.38 7.12 -0.95
CA ILE A 70 4.64 8.10 -0.13
C ILE A 70 4.42 7.55 1.29
N LEU A 71 3.97 6.30 1.41
CA LEU A 71 3.77 5.65 2.69
C LEU A 71 5.07 5.58 3.51
N TYR A 72 6.19 5.25 2.86
CA TYR A 72 7.50 5.26 3.48
C TYR A 72 7.84 6.64 4.05
N TYR A 73 7.68 7.72 3.28
CA TYR A 73 8.00 9.07 3.74
C TYR A 73 7.13 9.54 4.91
N ILE A 74 5.86 9.16 4.95
CA ILE A 74 4.98 9.49 6.09
C ILE A 74 5.46 8.79 7.37
N VAL A 75 5.91 7.54 7.26
CA VAL A 75 6.33 6.72 8.40
C VAL A 75 7.75 7.09 8.85
N ALA A 76 8.68 7.26 7.91
CA ALA A 76 10.07 7.66 8.10
C ALA A 76 10.19 9.00 8.84
N ARG A 77 9.31 9.97 8.55
CA ARG A 77 9.28 11.28 9.22
C ARG A 77 8.96 11.21 10.70
N ARG A 78 8.36 10.13 11.21
CA ARG A 78 7.88 10.06 12.59
C ARG A 78 8.75 9.21 13.50
N HIS A 79 9.38 8.13 13.02
CA HIS A 79 10.24 7.26 13.85
C HIS A 79 11.35 6.60 13.01
N ALA A 80 12.55 6.52 13.60
CA ALA A 80 13.82 6.02 13.04
C ALA A 80 13.71 4.99 11.90
N ASN A 81 14.41 5.23 10.78
CA ASN A 81 14.34 4.42 9.54
C ASN A 81 14.86 2.97 9.69
N TYR A 82 14.07 2.07 10.27
CA TYR A 82 14.43 0.66 10.48
C TYR A 82 14.49 -0.19 9.18
N VAL A 83 13.88 0.28 8.08
CA VAL A 83 13.96 -0.34 6.74
C VAL A 83 14.44 0.71 5.75
N SER A 84 15.30 0.31 4.79
CA SER A 84 15.73 1.23 3.72
C SER A 84 14.55 1.55 2.79
N ARG A 85 14.47 2.79 2.29
CA ARG A 85 13.40 3.23 1.36
C ARG A 85 13.12 2.22 0.25
N ASN A 86 14.18 1.76 -0.41
CA ASN A 86 14.05 0.84 -1.53
C ASN A 86 13.52 -0.52 -1.06
N ASP A 87 14.05 -1.07 0.03
CA ASP A 87 13.57 -2.36 0.54
C ASP A 87 12.10 -2.29 0.97
N PHE A 88 11.67 -1.19 1.59
CA PHE A 88 10.27 -0.99 1.96
C PHE A 88 9.36 -1.07 0.72
N CYS A 89 9.68 -0.27 -0.31
CA CYS A 89 8.90 -0.23 -1.55
C CYS A 89 8.86 -1.61 -2.23
N TYR A 90 10.00 -2.29 -2.32
CA TYR A 90 10.09 -3.60 -2.94
C TYR A 90 9.34 -4.69 -2.15
N TRP A 91 9.34 -4.63 -0.81
CA TRP A 91 8.50 -5.53 -0.01
C TRP A 91 7.01 -5.27 -0.25
N THR A 92 6.58 -4.01 -0.28
CA THR A 92 5.19 -3.67 -0.61
C THR A 92 4.80 -4.19 -1.99
N MET A 93 5.67 -4.08 -2.99
CA MET A 93 5.44 -4.63 -4.33
C MET A 93 5.28 -6.16 -4.31
N ILE A 94 6.17 -6.89 -3.63
CA ILE A 94 6.10 -8.36 -3.52
C ILE A 94 4.77 -8.78 -2.86
N PHE A 95 4.42 -8.16 -1.74
CA PHE A 95 3.22 -8.50 -0.99
C PHE A 95 1.93 -8.03 -1.66
N THR A 96 2.01 -7.09 -2.61
CA THR A 96 0.89 -6.72 -3.48
C THR A 96 0.77 -7.65 -4.69
N ALA A 97 1.90 -8.12 -5.23
CA ALA A 97 1.92 -9.04 -6.36
C ALA A 97 1.29 -10.41 -6.03
N ALA A 98 1.55 -10.94 -4.83
CA ALA A 98 1.06 -12.26 -4.45
C ALA A 98 -0.48 -12.38 -4.42
N PRO A 99 -1.24 -11.49 -3.72
CA PRO A 99 -2.69 -11.44 -3.82
C PRO A 99 -3.18 -11.27 -5.25
N ARG A 100 -2.57 -10.35 -6.02
CA ARG A 100 -2.98 -10.08 -7.40
C ARG A 100 -2.88 -11.32 -8.29
N LEU A 101 -1.80 -12.08 -8.14
CA LEU A 101 -1.59 -13.32 -8.88
C LEU A 101 -2.59 -14.41 -8.47
N VAL A 102 -2.83 -14.59 -7.17
CA VAL A 102 -3.81 -15.57 -6.67
C VAL A 102 -5.21 -15.25 -7.17
N VAL A 103 -5.65 -14.00 -7.04
CA VAL A 103 -6.98 -13.57 -7.50
C VAL A 103 -7.08 -13.68 -9.02
N GLY A 104 -6.05 -13.26 -9.76
CA GLY A 104 -6.04 -13.35 -11.22
C GLY A 104 -6.12 -14.78 -11.77
N ILE A 105 -5.51 -15.76 -11.09
CA ILE A 105 -5.67 -17.18 -11.45
C ILE A 105 -7.14 -17.59 -11.29
N ILE A 106 -7.81 -17.19 -10.22
CA ILE A 106 -9.23 -17.51 -10.00
C ILE A 106 -10.09 -16.80 -11.04
N GLU A 107 -9.76 -15.56 -11.39
CA GLU A 107 -10.50 -14.79 -12.39
C GLU A 107 -10.30 -15.25 -13.82
N SER A 108 -9.26 -16.04 -14.12
CA SER A 108 -9.17 -16.70 -15.42
C SER A 108 -10.39 -17.61 -15.70
N PHE A 109 -11.04 -18.13 -14.65
CA PHE A 109 -12.29 -18.88 -14.77
C PHE A 109 -13.52 -18.00 -15.03
N ALA A 110 -13.42 -16.67 -14.91
CA ALA A 110 -14.52 -15.76 -15.21
C ALA A 110 -14.91 -15.75 -16.69
N ILE A 111 -14.01 -16.19 -17.58
CA ILE A 111 -14.31 -16.44 -19.00
C ILE A 111 -15.47 -17.43 -19.14
N LEU A 112 -15.60 -18.39 -18.22
CA LEU A 112 -16.68 -19.38 -18.22
C LEU A 112 -17.94 -18.86 -17.51
N ASN A 113 -17.78 -17.98 -16.52
CA ASN A 113 -18.90 -17.41 -15.75
C ASN A 113 -18.52 -16.04 -15.17
N ALA A 114 -19.13 -14.98 -15.71
CA ALA A 114 -18.89 -13.60 -15.30
C ALA A 114 -19.16 -13.32 -13.81
N ASN A 115 -20.01 -14.11 -13.15
CA ASN A 115 -20.29 -13.96 -11.71
C ASN A 115 -19.05 -14.24 -10.85
N VAL A 116 -18.10 -15.04 -11.35
CA VAL A 116 -16.83 -15.29 -10.64
C VAL A 116 -16.07 -13.98 -10.47
N TYR A 117 -15.98 -13.17 -11.53
CA TYR A 117 -15.29 -11.88 -11.51
C TYR A 117 -15.92 -10.91 -10.49
N ILE A 118 -17.26 -10.87 -10.40
CA ILE A 118 -17.98 -10.03 -9.45
C ILE A 118 -17.58 -10.36 -8.01
N VAL A 119 -17.53 -11.65 -7.66
CA VAL A 119 -17.21 -12.11 -6.30
C VAL A 119 -15.73 -11.92 -5.99
N THR A 120 -14.84 -12.21 -6.93
CA THR A 120 -13.39 -12.11 -6.73
C THR A 120 -12.93 -10.66 -6.61
N SER A 121 -13.45 -9.76 -7.44
CA SER A 121 -13.08 -8.33 -7.42
C SER A 121 -13.54 -7.61 -6.15
N THR A 122 -14.67 -8.03 -5.56
CA THR A 122 -15.19 -7.42 -4.33
C THR A 122 -14.66 -8.12 -3.07
N VAL A 123 -14.83 -9.43 -2.95
CA VAL A 123 -14.58 -10.16 -1.69
C VAL A 123 -13.13 -10.56 -1.54
N LEU A 124 -12.50 -11.12 -2.58
CA LEU A 124 -11.15 -11.69 -2.44
C LEU A 124 -10.09 -10.60 -2.29
N ASP A 125 -10.22 -9.46 -2.98
CA ASP A 125 -9.31 -8.33 -2.76
C ASP A 125 -9.43 -7.80 -1.32
N THR A 126 -10.66 -7.69 -0.81
CA THR A 126 -10.97 -7.31 0.59
C THR A 126 -10.43 -8.30 1.61
N LEU A 127 -10.30 -9.56 1.23
CA LEU A 127 -9.74 -10.60 2.08
C LEU A 127 -8.20 -10.61 2.05
N LEU A 128 -7.60 -10.57 0.86
CA LEU A 128 -6.19 -10.91 0.65
C LEU A 128 -5.25 -9.71 0.79
N LEU A 129 -5.68 -8.49 0.44
CA LEU A 129 -4.82 -7.31 0.57
C LEU A 129 -4.52 -7.00 2.05
N PRO A 130 -5.51 -6.93 2.97
CA PRO A 130 -5.22 -6.72 4.39
C PRO A 130 -4.44 -7.87 5.01
N ALA A 131 -4.71 -9.12 4.60
CA ALA A 131 -3.90 -10.27 5.01
C ALA A 131 -2.43 -10.10 4.62
N SER A 132 -2.19 -9.74 3.35
CA SER A 132 -0.83 -9.54 2.84
C SER A 132 -0.09 -8.42 3.58
N TYR A 133 -0.79 -7.33 3.91
CA TYR A 133 -0.26 -6.24 4.74
C TYR A 133 0.14 -6.73 6.14
N LEU A 134 -0.75 -7.47 6.82
CA LEU A 134 -0.47 -7.99 8.16
C LEU A 134 0.71 -8.98 8.14
N VAL A 135 0.77 -9.88 7.15
CA VAL A 135 1.89 -10.82 7.01
C VAL A 135 3.18 -10.06 6.72
N MET A 136 3.16 -9.08 5.81
CA MET A 136 4.32 -8.22 5.52
C MET A 136 4.83 -7.56 6.80
N PHE A 137 3.95 -6.95 7.58
CA PHE A 137 4.35 -6.28 8.81
C PHE A 137 4.92 -7.26 9.84
N LEU A 138 4.22 -8.36 10.13
CA LEU A 138 4.60 -9.28 11.20
C LEU A 138 5.86 -10.09 10.87
N TRP A 139 5.99 -10.57 9.62
CA TRP A 139 7.06 -11.47 9.22
C TRP A 139 8.27 -10.76 8.63
N ILE A 140 8.05 -9.69 7.87
CA ILE A 140 9.15 -8.96 7.26
C ILE A 140 9.59 -7.85 8.20
N PHE A 141 8.73 -6.87 8.48
CA PHE A 141 9.17 -5.70 9.25
C PHE A 141 9.50 -6.07 10.69
N ALA A 142 8.59 -6.67 11.44
CA ALA A 142 8.86 -7.01 12.83
C ALA A 142 9.96 -8.09 12.97
N LYS A 143 9.84 -9.21 12.26
CA LYS A 143 10.75 -10.36 12.45
C LYS A 143 12.05 -10.26 11.66
N LYS A 144 12.03 -9.99 10.34
CA LYS A 144 13.27 -9.93 9.53
C LYS A 144 14.11 -8.70 9.87
N TYR A 145 13.49 -7.54 10.07
CA TYR A 145 14.21 -6.34 10.50
C TYR A 145 14.35 -6.22 12.02
N LYS A 146 13.95 -7.23 12.81
CA LYS A 146 14.16 -7.34 14.27
C LYS A 146 13.75 -6.08 15.06
N LEU A 147 12.57 -5.52 14.78
CA LEU A 147 12.12 -4.30 15.45
C LEU A 147 11.98 -4.54 16.95
N ASN A 148 12.44 -3.59 17.77
CA ASN A 148 12.18 -3.64 19.20
C ASN A 148 10.68 -3.39 19.48
N PRO A 149 10.17 -3.70 20.69
CA PRO A 149 8.74 -3.59 20.98
C PRO A 149 8.16 -2.19 20.80
N VAL A 150 8.95 -1.15 21.09
CA VAL A 150 8.53 0.26 20.94
C VAL A 150 8.46 0.67 19.47
N GLU A 151 9.47 0.31 18.68
CA GLU A 151 9.52 0.51 17.23
C GLU A 151 8.37 -0.23 16.54
N LYS A 152 8.13 -1.48 16.93
CA LYS A 152 7.03 -2.30 16.41
C LYS A 152 5.68 -1.65 16.66
N ARG A 153 5.42 -1.19 17.89
CA ARG A 153 4.20 -0.45 18.24
C ARG A 153 4.03 0.80 17.37
N ASN A 154 5.03 1.68 17.36
CA ASN A 154 4.93 2.98 16.69
C ASN A 154 4.76 2.82 15.17
N SER A 155 5.52 1.89 14.58
CA SER A 155 5.48 1.59 13.16
C SER A 155 4.16 0.96 12.76
N PHE A 156 3.69 -0.04 13.52
CA PHE A 156 2.42 -0.70 13.24
C PHE A 156 1.26 0.27 13.30
N ALA A 157 1.19 1.09 14.36
CA ALA A 157 0.08 2.01 14.57
C ALA A 157 -0.04 2.99 13.39
N ILE A 158 1.05 3.63 12.98
CA ILE A 158 1.03 4.61 11.88
C ILE A 158 0.71 3.92 10.55
N LEU A 159 1.43 2.84 10.21
CA LEU A 159 1.22 2.12 8.95
C LEU A 159 -0.21 1.57 8.86
N ALA A 160 -0.70 0.97 9.94
CA ALA A 160 -2.02 0.34 9.95
C ALA A 160 -3.13 1.39 9.92
N THR A 161 -2.99 2.53 10.61
CA THR A 161 -3.96 3.62 10.52
C THR A 161 -4.04 4.16 9.10
N ILE A 162 -2.91 4.51 8.48
CA ILE A 162 -2.90 5.05 7.12
C ILE A 162 -3.48 4.02 6.14
N TYR A 163 -3.00 2.78 6.21
CA TYR A 163 -3.46 1.71 5.35
C TYR A 163 -4.97 1.49 5.49
N MET A 164 -5.48 1.30 6.72
CA MET A 164 -6.90 1.02 6.95
C MET A 164 -7.82 2.20 6.60
N VAL A 165 -7.36 3.44 6.74
CA VAL A 165 -8.14 4.62 6.34
C VAL A 165 -8.26 4.70 4.82
N PHE A 166 -7.15 4.69 4.08
CA PHE A 166 -7.20 4.78 2.62
C PHE A 166 -7.88 3.56 2.00
N TYR A 167 -7.59 2.36 2.52
CA TYR A 167 -8.24 1.14 2.07
C TYR A 167 -9.73 1.13 2.40
N GLY A 168 -10.09 1.58 3.61
CA GLY A 168 -11.47 1.67 4.06
C GLY A 168 -12.32 2.65 3.26
N ILE A 169 -11.76 3.79 2.83
CA ILE A 169 -12.47 4.72 1.94
C ILE A 169 -12.85 4.02 0.63
N GLY A 170 -11.92 3.27 0.03
CA GLY A 170 -12.18 2.51 -1.19
C GLY A 170 -13.24 1.43 -0.99
N VAL A 171 -13.05 0.56 0.02
CA VAL A 171 -13.98 -0.56 0.28
C VAL A 171 -15.36 -0.03 0.68
N LEU A 172 -15.45 0.87 1.66
CA LEU A 172 -16.75 1.33 2.14
C LEU A 172 -17.47 2.20 1.11
N GLY A 173 -16.76 3.09 0.41
CA GLY A 173 -17.38 3.99 -0.56
C GLY A 173 -18.13 3.25 -1.67
N GLU A 174 -17.45 2.33 -2.35
CA GLU A 174 -18.04 1.56 -3.45
C GLU A 174 -19.07 0.55 -2.95
N ASN A 175 -18.75 -0.22 -1.91
CA ASN A 175 -19.61 -1.32 -1.47
C ASN A 175 -20.88 -0.83 -0.73
N LEU A 176 -20.83 0.29 0.01
CA LEU A 176 -22.03 0.86 0.62
C LEU A 176 -22.98 1.43 -0.42
N ALA A 177 -22.47 2.05 -1.48
CA ALA A 177 -23.29 2.52 -2.59
C ALA A 177 -24.02 1.36 -3.26
N ILE A 178 -23.30 0.27 -3.60
CA ILE A 178 -23.88 -0.94 -4.21
C ILE A 178 -24.95 -1.56 -3.29
N VAL A 179 -24.68 -1.68 -1.99
CA VAL A 179 -25.67 -2.25 -1.05
C VAL A 179 -26.90 -1.36 -0.92
N SER A 180 -26.72 -0.03 -0.91
CA SER A 180 -27.83 0.93 -0.79
C SER A 180 -28.73 0.90 -2.03
N ILE A 181 -28.14 0.91 -3.23
CA ILE A 181 -28.87 0.79 -4.50
C ILE A 181 -29.56 -0.58 -4.60
N GLY A 182 -28.87 -1.65 -4.20
CA GLY A 182 -29.44 -3.00 -4.23
C GLY A 182 -30.57 -3.24 -3.22
N ALA A 183 -30.61 -2.47 -2.13
CA ALA A 183 -31.66 -2.54 -1.11
C ALA A 183 -32.91 -1.73 -1.51
N ASP A 184 -32.73 -0.63 -2.25
CA ASP A 184 -33.80 0.26 -2.68
C ASP A 184 -34.06 0.12 -4.19
N LYS A 185 -35.04 -0.74 -4.52
CA LYS A 185 -35.43 -1.00 -5.91
C LYS A 185 -36.05 0.23 -6.60
N GLU A 186 -36.61 1.17 -5.85
CA GLU A 186 -37.21 2.38 -6.39
C GLU A 186 -36.11 3.37 -6.79
N LEU A 187 -35.12 3.57 -5.92
CA LEU A 187 -33.91 4.33 -6.22
C LEU A 187 -33.13 3.74 -7.40
N ALA A 188 -32.98 2.42 -7.46
CA ALA A 188 -32.33 1.75 -8.58
C ALA A 188 -33.09 1.98 -9.90
N SER A 189 -34.41 1.98 -9.87
CA SER A 189 -35.24 2.29 -11.05
C SER A 189 -35.07 3.74 -11.48
N GLU A 190 -35.09 4.70 -10.55
CA GLU A 190 -34.96 6.13 -10.84
C GLU A 190 -33.60 6.46 -11.49
N ILE A 191 -32.51 5.85 -10.99
CA ILE A 191 -31.19 6.00 -11.58
C ILE A 191 -31.13 5.36 -12.97
N ALA A 192 -31.77 4.19 -13.15
CA ALA A 192 -31.77 3.48 -14.43
C ALA A 192 -32.53 4.30 -15.49
N ASP A 193 -33.67 4.88 -15.11
CA ASP A 193 -34.46 5.76 -15.95
C ASP A 193 -33.69 7.04 -16.31
N THR A 194 -32.96 7.63 -15.36
CA THR A 194 -32.11 8.79 -15.61
C THR A 194 -30.99 8.47 -16.61
N LEU A 195 -30.33 7.31 -16.45
CA LEU A 195 -29.29 6.85 -17.37
C LEU A 195 -29.85 6.55 -18.77
N ALA A 196 -31.03 5.94 -18.85
CA ALA A 196 -31.73 5.70 -20.10
C ALA A 196 -32.10 7.01 -20.80
N GLN A 197 -32.56 8.02 -20.07
CA GLN A 197 -32.84 9.36 -20.60
C GLN A 197 -31.60 10.07 -21.14
N LEU A 198 -30.43 9.79 -20.56
CA LEU A 198 -29.13 10.29 -21.03
C LEU A 198 -28.56 9.49 -22.23
N GLY A 199 -29.29 8.49 -22.73
CA GLY A 199 -28.91 7.69 -23.90
C GLY A 199 -28.05 6.46 -23.59
N TYR A 200 -27.88 6.10 -22.31
CA TYR A 200 -27.18 4.88 -21.93
C TYR A 200 -28.13 3.67 -21.94
N ILE A 201 -27.62 2.50 -22.34
CA ILE A 201 -28.37 1.24 -22.20
C ILE A 201 -28.32 0.85 -20.72
N ALA A 202 -29.36 1.21 -19.97
CA ALA A 202 -29.46 0.87 -18.55
C ALA A 202 -30.01 -0.56 -18.38
N GLY A 203 -29.14 -1.49 -17.97
CA GLY A 203 -29.54 -2.81 -17.44
C GLY A 203 -29.86 -2.74 -15.94
N GLU A 204 -29.92 -3.87 -15.26
CA GLU A 204 -29.91 -3.88 -13.78
C GLU A 204 -28.63 -3.18 -13.29
N ILE A 205 -28.78 -2.10 -12.51
CA ILE A 205 -27.65 -1.32 -11.98
C ILE A 205 -26.78 -2.15 -11.05
N THR A 206 -27.39 -3.05 -10.28
CA THR A 206 -26.71 -3.96 -9.35
C THR A 206 -27.37 -5.32 -9.38
N THR A 207 -26.59 -6.40 -9.54
CA THR A 207 -27.13 -7.77 -9.46
C THR A 207 -27.23 -8.24 -8.00
N PRO A 208 -28.13 -9.17 -7.66
CA PRO A 208 -28.22 -9.72 -6.30
C PRO A 208 -26.91 -10.30 -5.77
N ILE A 209 -26.12 -10.93 -6.66
CA ILE A 209 -24.81 -11.48 -6.32
C ILE A 209 -23.83 -10.37 -5.96
N GLN A 210 -23.83 -9.25 -6.68
CA GLN A 210 -22.97 -8.10 -6.40
C GLN A 210 -23.34 -7.42 -5.08
N THR A 211 -24.63 -7.28 -4.78
CA THR A 211 -25.13 -6.75 -3.50
C THR A 211 -24.68 -7.61 -2.31
N VAL A 212 -24.85 -8.94 -2.42
CA VAL A 212 -24.40 -9.88 -1.38
C VAL A 212 -22.88 -9.86 -1.21
N SER A 213 -22.14 -9.86 -2.33
CA SER A 213 -20.67 -9.82 -2.31
C SER A 213 -20.15 -8.53 -1.66
N SER A 214 -20.79 -7.40 -1.95
CA SER A 214 -20.46 -6.10 -1.37
C SER A 214 -20.72 -6.06 0.14
N ALA A 215 -21.83 -6.63 0.60
CA ALA A 215 -22.11 -6.78 2.02
C ALA A 215 -21.06 -7.67 2.73
N ILE A 216 -20.64 -8.76 2.10
CA ILE A 216 -19.58 -9.63 2.62
C ILE A 216 -18.25 -8.86 2.70
N ALA A 217 -17.89 -8.11 1.66
CA ALA A 217 -16.66 -7.31 1.65
C ALA A 217 -16.62 -6.31 2.81
N ILE A 218 -17.73 -5.60 3.09
CA ILE A 218 -17.85 -4.70 4.25
C ILE A 218 -17.60 -5.46 5.55
N CYS A 219 -18.23 -6.62 5.75
CA CYS A 219 -18.03 -7.43 6.94
C CYS A 219 -16.58 -7.91 7.10
N VAL A 220 -15.93 -8.33 6.01
CA VAL A 220 -14.51 -8.74 6.01
C VAL A 220 -13.61 -7.56 6.36
N PHE A 221 -13.86 -6.38 5.80
CA PHE A 221 -13.11 -5.17 6.14
C PHE A 221 -13.24 -4.82 7.64
N LEU A 222 -14.46 -4.85 8.19
CA LEU A 222 -14.69 -4.61 9.62
C LEU A 222 -13.98 -5.65 10.51
N ALA A 223 -13.95 -6.92 10.10
CA ALA A 223 -13.20 -7.96 10.81
C ALA A 223 -11.69 -7.64 10.84
N TYR A 224 -11.11 -7.18 9.72
CA TYR A 224 -9.72 -6.75 9.68
C TYR A 224 -9.47 -5.48 10.51
N LEU A 225 -10.41 -4.54 10.52
CA LEU A 225 -10.31 -3.35 11.38
C LEU A 225 -10.23 -3.73 12.85
N VAL A 226 -11.08 -4.66 13.31
CA VAL A 226 -11.02 -5.20 14.67
C VAL A 226 -9.68 -5.90 14.91
N ALA A 227 -9.20 -6.73 13.98
CA ALA A 227 -7.92 -7.42 14.12
C ALA A 227 -6.74 -6.43 14.25
N VAL A 228 -6.73 -5.35 13.45
CA VAL A 228 -5.72 -4.28 13.53
C VAL A 228 -5.77 -3.55 14.87
N ILE A 229 -6.97 -3.27 15.40
CA ILE A 229 -7.14 -2.66 16.72
C ILE A 229 -6.58 -3.57 17.81
N VAL A 230 -6.93 -4.86 17.78
CA VAL A 230 -6.43 -5.85 18.76
C VAL A 230 -4.91 -5.95 18.72
N LEU A 231 -4.31 -6.05 17.53
CA LEU A 231 -2.85 -6.07 17.38
C LEU A 231 -2.19 -4.79 17.89
N SER A 232 -2.81 -3.63 17.64
CA SER A 232 -2.31 -2.34 18.15
C SER A 232 -2.32 -2.28 19.68
N ILE A 233 -3.35 -2.81 20.33
CA ILE A 233 -3.45 -2.92 21.79
C ILE A 233 -2.38 -3.87 22.33
N LEU A 234 -2.19 -5.03 21.68
CA LEU A 234 -1.17 -6.01 22.08
C LEU A 234 0.24 -5.42 21.99
N PHE A 235 0.59 -4.73 20.89
CA PHE A 235 1.90 -4.09 20.76
C PHE A 235 2.09 -2.92 21.73
N ARG A 236 1.02 -2.20 22.05
CA ARG A 236 1.06 -1.18 23.11
C ARG A 236 1.43 -1.81 24.46
N LYS A 237 0.73 -2.88 24.85
CA LYS A 237 1.00 -3.59 26.11
C LYS A 237 2.44 -4.11 26.17
N GLN A 238 2.92 -4.74 25.09
CA GLN A 238 4.30 -5.23 25.00
C GLN A 238 5.33 -4.10 25.09
N ALA A 239 5.09 -2.97 24.44
CA ALA A 239 5.98 -1.82 24.52
C ALA A 239 5.99 -1.18 25.90
N ASP A 240 4.85 -1.15 26.59
CA ASP A 240 4.74 -0.61 27.94
C ASP A 240 5.47 -1.53 28.95
N GLU A 241 5.29 -2.86 28.86
CA GLU A 241 6.04 -3.87 29.66
C GLU A 241 7.57 -3.82 29.41
N PHE A 242 7.98 -3.49 28.18
CA PHE A 242 9.40 -3.39 27.83
C PHE A 242 10.06 -2.08 28.34
N ARG A 243 9.29 -0.99 28.46
CA ARG A 243 9.81 0.32 28.91
C ARG A 243 9.90 0.42 30.43
N ASP A 244 9.02 -0.27 31.14
CA ASP A 244 8.93 -0.22 32.58
C ASP A 244 10.00 -1.13 33.22
N THR A 245 10.86 -0.55 34.05
CA THR A 245 11.97 -1.24 34.71
C THR A 245 11.49 -2.39 35.58
N ASP A 246 10.29 -2.30 36.14
CA ASP A 246 9.75 -3.29 37.09
C ASP A 246 9.16 -4.52 36.37
N THR A 247 8.77 -4.37 35.10
CA THR A 247 8.16 -5.44 34.28
C THR A 247 9.07 -5.95 33.17
N ARG A 248 10.22 -5.30 32.95
CA ARG A 248 11.18 -5.62 31.89
C ARG A 248 11.83 -7.00 32.03
N GLU A 249 12.12 -7.46 33.25
CA GLU A 249 12.65 -8.82 33.47
C GLU A 249 11.62 -9.88 33.09
N GLN A 250 10.35 -9.69 33.49
CA GLN A 250 9.23 -10.56 33.09
C GLN A 250 8.98 -10.53 31.57
N TYR A 251 9.23 -9.40 30.91
CA TYR A 251 9.16 -9.30 29.45
C TYR A 251 10.21 -10.21 28.78
N PHE A 252 11.47 -10.14 29.22
CA PHE A 252 12.55 -10.97 28.67
C PHE A 252 12.39 -12.46 29.02
N GLU A 253 11.83 -12.80 30.18
CA GLU A 253 11.45 -14.18 30.51
C GLU A 253 10.39 -14.75 29.56
N LYS A 254 9.40 -13.94 29.17
CA LYS A 254 8.38 -14.33 28.18
C LYS A 254 8.90 -14.33 26.74
N HIS A 255 9.98 -13.60 26.46
CA HIS A 255 10.54 -13.42 25.12
C HIS A 255 12.08 -13.62 25.13
N PRO A 256 12.58 -14.85 25.34
CA PRO A 256 14.00 -15.15 25.58
C PRO A 256 14.95 -14.95 24.37
N GLY A 257 14.46 -14.31 23.29
CA GLY A 257 15.24 -14.00 22.08
C GLY A 257 15.21 -12.52 21.67
N ASP A 258 14.54 -11.66 22.43
CA ASP A 258 14.58 -10.21 22.19
C ASP A 258 15.84 -9.63 22.86
N ASN A 259 16.80 -9.19 22.04
CA ASN A 259 17.94 -8.43 22.54
C ASN A 259 17.44 -7.05 22.98
N GLY A 260 18.02 -6.52 24.06
CA GLY A 260 17.63 -5.26 24.68
C GLY A 260 17.71 -4.04 23.76
N TYR A 261 17.52 -2.86 24.36
CA TYR A 261 17.45 -1.55 23.70
C TYR A 261 18.80 -1.13 23.10
N ASP A 262 19.33 -1.86 22.14
CA ASP A 262 20.40 -1.34 21.28
C ASP A 262 19.72 -0.37 20.31
N ARG A 263 19.78 0.91 20.67
CA ARG A 263 19.44 2.01 19.77
C ARG A 263 20.27 1.80 18.52
N ARG A 264 19.61 1.60 17.38
CA ARG A 264 20.29 1.39 16.10
C ARG A 264 20.90 2.69 15.61
N ASP A 265 22.16 2.90 15.96
CA ASP A 265 22.98 4.01 15.46
C ASP A 265 23.33 3.84 13.95
N ASP A 266 22.94 2.73 13.32
CA ASP A 266 23.25 2.37 11.94
C ASP A 266 22.17 2.76 10.91
N VAL A 267 21.18 3.53 11.34
CA VAL A 267 20.20 4.14 10.46
C VAL A 267 20.69 5.53 10.08
N SER A 268 21.36 5.62 8.93
CA SER A 268 21.65 6.91 8.29
C SER A 268 20.35 7.71 8.22
N ASP A 269 20.30 8.84 8.92
CA ASP A 269 19.15 9.72 8.86
C ASP A 269 19.02 10.16 7.39
N THR A 270 17.93 9.75 6.75
CA THR A 270 17.75 9.98 5.32
C THR A 270 17.66 11.49 5.05
N PHE A 271 17.32 12.28 6.07
CA PHE A 271 17.37 13.74 6.05
C PHE A 271 18.80 14.26 6.18
N ASP A 272 19.63 13.78 7.12
CA ASP A 272 21.06 14.16 7.16
C ASP A 272 21.78 13.80 5.84
N GLU A 273 21.45 12.67 5.20
CA GLU A 273 22.08 12.27 3.95
C GLU A 273 21.60 13.11 2.74
N PHE A 274 20.33 13.57 2.77
CA PHE A 274 19.79 14.50 1.78
C PHE A 274 20.33 15.92 2.00
N GLU A 275 20.36 16.37 3.24
CA GLU A 275 20.88 17.67 3.68
C GLU A 275 22.39 17.74 3.42
N ARG A 276 23.19 16.72 3.76
CA ARG A 276 24.62 16.68 3.38
C ARG A 276 24.85 16.68 1.87
N ARG A 277 23.98 16.05 1.07
CA ARG A 277 24.08 16.08 -0.40
C ARG A 277 23.63 17.40 -1.03
N HIS A 278 22.82 18.19 -0.33
CA HIS A 278 22.27 19.45 -0.84
C HIS A 278 22.88 20.70 -0.19
N VAL A 279 23.56 20.56 0.95
CA VAL A 279 24.27 21.64 1.66
C VAL A 279 25.75 21.70 1.25
N HIS A 280 26.43 20.58 1.00
CA HIS A 280 27.85 20.58 0.57
C HIS A 280 28.08 20.80 -0.93
N LYS A 281 27.26 21.64 -1.57
CA LYS A 281 27.51 22.08 -2.96
C LYS A 281 27.87 23.56 -3.09
N LYS A 282 28.14 24.22 -1.97
CA LYS A 282 28.90 25.46 -1.89
C LYS A 282 30.12 25.17 -1.02
N ASP A 283 31.25 25.77 -1.39
CA ASP A 283 32.54 25.74 -0.69
C ASP A 283 33.49 24.62 -1.15
N ASP A 284 33.64 24.49 -2.47
CA ASP A 284 34.96 24.20 -3.07
C ASP A 284 35.37 25.43 -3.89
N SER A 285 35.84 26.48 -3.21
CA SER A 285 36.66 27.55 -3.79
C SER A 285 37.29 28.38 -2.67
N ASP A 286 38.60 28.24 -2.52
CA ASP A 286 39.61 29.25 -2.15
C ASP A 286 39.24 30.31 -1.10
N ASP A 287 39.90 30.32 0.06
CA ASP A 287 40.99 31.28 0.36
C ASP A 287 41.51 31.17 1.80
N ASP A 288 42.79 31.51 1.95
CA ASP A 288 43.59 31.61 3.17
C ASP A 288 43.06 32.62 4.21
N SER A 289 43.62 32.50 5.43
CA SER A 289 43.83 33.51 6.49
C SER A 289 42.89 33.58 7.72
N ASP A 290 43.54 33.25 8.86
CA ASP A 290 43.54 33.86 10.20
C ASP A 290 42.36 34.67 10.78
N ASP A 291 42.22 34.46 12.11
CA ASP A 291 41.73 35.35 13.18
C ASP A 291 40.23 35.42 13.55
N ASP A 292 40.01 34.97 14.80
CA ASP A 292 39.27 35.56 15.91
C ASP A 292 37.87 36.22 15.75
N SER A 293 37.02 35.76 16.67
CA SER A 293 36.00 36.51 17.43
C SER A 293 34.54 36.60 16.93
N HIS A 294 33.65 36.15 17.81
CA HIS A 294 32.26 36.55 18.06
C HIS A 294 31.43 37.21 16.95
N THR A 295 30.25 36.64 16.66
CA THR A 295 28.96 37.34 16.82
C THR A 295 27.74 36.45 16.62
N SER A 296 26.67 36.85 17.30
CA SER A 296 25.32 36.30 17.40
C SER A 296 24.59 36.05 16.07
N GLY A 297 23.65 35.10 16.07
CA GLY A 297 22.58 35.09 15.07
C GLY A 297 21.63 33.92 15.23
N GLY A 298 20.66 34.02 16.14
CA GLY A 298 19.46 33.22 16.06
C GLY A 298 18.70 33.58 14.78
N GLY A 299 18.34 32.58 13.98
CA GLY A 299 17.55 32.75 12.76
C GLY A 299 16.53 31.63 12.67
N ASN A 300 15.28 31.98 12.95
CA ASN A 300 14.10 31.12 12.79
C ASN A 300 13.93 30.74 11.32
N VAL A 301 13.77 29.44 11.03
CA VAL A 301 13.51 28.89 9.68
C VAL A 301 12.02 29.08 9.27
N PHE A 302 11.35 30.12 9.77
CA PHE A 302 9.91 30.34 9.55
C PHE A 302 9.56 31.60 8.75
N ASP A 303 10.54 32.39 8.28
CA ASP A 303 10.26 33.66 7.60
C ASP A 303 10.36 33.61 6.06
N GLU A 304 10.22 32.43 5.43
CA GLU A 304 10.29 32.32 3.96
C GLU A 304 9.08 31.61 3.33
N PHE A 305 7.86 31.98 3.77
CA PHE A 305 6.64 31.80 2.97
C PHE A 305 5.74 33.02 3.12
N ASP A 306 5.99 34.02 2.27
CA ASP A 306 5.08 35.13 2.03
C ASP A 306 4.87 35.26 0.50
N ILE A 307 3.95 34.46 -0.04
CA ILE A 307 3.13 34.69 -1.26
C ILE A 307 1.80 33.96 -1.08
#